data_AF-X1HUN1-F1
#
_entry.id   AF-X1HUN1-F1
#
_cell.length_a   1.000
_cell.length_b   1.000
_cell.length_c   1.000
_cell.angle_alpha   90.00
_cell.angle_beta   90.00
_cell.angle_gamma   90.00
#
_symmetry.space_group_name_H-M   'P 1'
#
loop_
_entity.id
_entity.type
_entity.pdbx_description
1 polymer ?
#
loop_
_entity_poly.entity_id
_entity_poly.type
_entity_poly.pdbx_seq_one_letter_code
_entity_poly.pdbx_strand_id
1 'polypeptide(L)' 'MELHELIIKAHARAHAAELAAHANCQDAAWSELVKLRKMLNDQAMLEASGIAETPPAESTQ' A
#
# COMPACT_ATOMS: atom_id res chain seq x y z
N MET A 1 -13.95 38.95 18.91
CA MET A 1 -13.08 38.36 17.88
C MET A 1 -13.67 38.79 16.54
N GLU A 2 -12.89 39.50 15.72
CA GLU A 2 -13.38 40.16 14.50
C GLU A 2 -13.76 39.13 13.42
N LEU A 3 -14.75 39.45 12.59
CA LEU A 3 -15.25 38.56 11.51
C LEU A 3 -14.12 38.06 10.60
N HIS A 4 -13.17 38.94 10.29
CA HIS A 4 -12.00 38.60 9.47
C HIS A 4 -11.13 37.51 10.11
N GLU A 5 -10.96 37.58 11.43
CA GLU A 5 -10.17 36.61 12.19
C GLU A 5 -10.85 35.24 12.23
N LEU A 6 -12.19 35.21 12.29
CA LEU A 6 -12.99 33.99 12.17
C LEU A 6 -12.82 33.33 10.81
N ILE A 7 -12.85 34.11 9.72
CA ILE A 7 -12.71 33.62 8.35
C ILE A 7 -11.33 32.99 8.12
N ILE A 8 -10.26 33.64 8.60
CA ILE A 8 -8.90 33.12 8.50
C ILE A 8 -8.77 31.80 9.28
N LYS A 9 -9.28 31.75 10.51
CA LYS A 9 -9.25 30.55 11.35
C LYS A 9 -10.02 29.39 10.73
N ALA A 10 -11.16 29.67 10.09
CA ALA A 10 -11.95 28.65 9.39
C ALA A 10 -11.19 28.07 8.19
N HIS A 11 -10.57 28.92 7.36
CA HIS A 11 -9.76 28.46 6.22
C HIS A 11 -8.56 27.61 6.66
N ALA A 12 -7.83 28.05 7.69
CA ALA A 12 -6.70 27.29 8.22
C ALA A 12 -7.11 25.90 8.72
N ARG A 13 -8.27 25.79 9.38
CA ARG A 13 -8.82 24.50 9.83
C ARG A 13 -9.25 23.61 8.67
N ALA A 14 -9.92 24.16 7.66
CA ALA A 14 -10.33 23.42 6.48
C ALA A 14 -9.12 22.83 5.74
N HIS A 15 -8.09 23.67 5.51
CA HIS A 15 -6.85 23.24 4.87
C HIS A 15 -6.09 22.19 5.70
N ALA A 16 -6.03 22.34 7.02
CA ALA A 16 -5.43 21.32 7.88
C ALA A 16 -6.18 19.98 7.85
N ALA A 17 -7.51 20.01 7.78
CA ALA A 17 -8.33 18.80 7.66
C ALA A 17 -8.13 18.10 6.31
N GLU A 18 -8.00 18.87 5.22
CA GLU A 18 -7.68 18.36 3.88
C GLU A 18 -6.31 17.67 3.86
N LEU A 19 -5.28 18.30 4.43
CA LEU A 19 -3.94 17.69 4.54
C LEU A 19 -3.96 16.39 5.37
N ALA A 20 -4.69 16.37 6.49
CA ALA A 20 -4.82 15.18 7.32
C ALA A 20 -5.55 14.04 6.58
N ALA A 21 -6.59 14.35 5.82
CA ALA A 21 -7.28 13.37 4.99
C ALA A 21 -6.36 12.82 3.89
N HIS A 22 -5.58 13.68 3.22
CA HIS A 22 -4.62 13.25 2.21
C HIS A 22 -3.50 12.38 2.77
N ALA A 23 -2.95 12.72 3.94
CA ALA A 23 -1.93 11.91 4.62
C ALA A 23 -2.48 10.53 4.98
N ASN A 24 -3.68 10.45 5.57
CA ASN A 24 -4.33 9.18 5.92
C ASN A 24 -4.63 8.33 4.67
N CYS A 25 -5.04 8.95 3.56
CA CYS A 25 -5.27 8.25 2.29
C CYS A 25 -3.98 7.70 1.70
N GLN A 26 -2.87 8.44 1.79
CA GLN A 26 -1.56 7.96 1.33
C GLN A 26 -1.08 6.77 2.16
N ASP A 27 -1.21 6.84 3.49
CA ASP A 27 -0.85 5.73 4.38
C ASP A 27 -1.71 4.47 4.13
N ALA A 28 -3.01 4.66 3.92
CA ALA A 28 -3.92 3.57 3.59
C ALA A 28 -3.59 2.94 2.23
N ALA A 29 -3.35 3.76 1.19
CA ALA A 29 -2.97 3.29 -0.13
C ALA A 29 -1.62 2.55 -0.11
N TRP A 30 -0.65 3.07 0.64
CA TRP A 30 0.65 2.45 0.81
C TRP A 30 0.55 1.09 1.52
N SER A 31 -0.25 1.01 2.58
CA SER A 31 -0.54 -0.23 3.30
C SER A 31 -1.13 -1.30 2.38
N GLU A 32 -2.10 -0.95 1.52
CA GLU A 32 -2.68 -1.91 0.55
C GLU A 32 -1.66 -2.36 -0.49
N LEU A 33 -0.81 -1.45 -1.00
CA LEU A 33 0.27 -1.81 -1.92
C LEU A 33 1.29 -2.78 -1.29
N VAL A 34 1.63 -2.60 -0.02
CA VAL A 34 2.51 -3.52 0.73
C VAL A 34 1.87 -4.90 0.86
N LYS A 35 0.58 -4.99 1.18
CA LYS A 35 -0.15 -6.27 1.25
C LYS A 35 -0.15 -6.99 -0.10
N LEU A 36 -0.49 -6.28 -1.18
CA LEU A 36 -0.50 -6.85 -2.53
C LEU A 36 0.88 -7.35 -2.95
N ARG A 37 1.94 -6.58 -2.66
CA ARG A 37 3.32 -7.00 -2.91
C ARG A 37 3.69 -8.27 -2.16
N LYS A 38 3.30 -8.39 -0.89
CA LYS A 38 3.53 -9.61 -0.11
C LYS A 38 2.83 -10.80 -0.74
N MET A 39 1.54 -10.67 -1.09
CA MET A 39 0.77 -11.74 -1.73
C MET A 39 1.41 -12.21 -3.04
N LEU A 40 1.90 -11.29 -3.87
CA LEU A 40 2.60 -11.61 -5.11
C LEU A 40 3.91 -12.36 -4.87
N ASN A 41 4.69 -11.94 -3.86
CA ASN A 41 5.93 -12.63 -3.50
C ASN A 41 5.68 -14.03 -2.94
N ASP A 42 4.67 -14.19 -2.09
CA ASP A 42 4.28 -15.48 -1.52
C ASP A 42 3.83 -16.45 -2.64
N GLN A 43 3.05 -15.96 -3.61
CA GLN A 43 2.65 -16.72 -4.79
C GLN A 43 3.85 -17.12 -5.66
N ALA A 44 4.77 -16.19 -5.93
CA ALA A 44 5.97 -16.48 -6.71
C ALA A 44 6.89 -17.51 -6.03
N MET A 45 7.00 -17.46 -4.69
CA MET A 45 7.72 -18.48 -3.92
C MET A 45 7.05 -19.86 -4.02
N LEU A 46 5.72 -19.91 -3.92
CA LEU A 46 4.96 -21.16 -4.06
C LEU A 46 5.17 -21.77 -5.46
N GLU A 47 5.07 -20.96 -6.51
CA GLU A 47 5.30 -21.40 -7.89
C GLU A 47 6.75 -21.88 -8.09
N ALA A 48 7.74 -21.17 -7.56
CA ALA A 48 9.14 -21.59 -7.62
C ALA A 48 9.39 -22.92 -6.87
N SER A 49 8.73 -23.13 -5.74
CA SER A 49 8.84 -24.38 -4.96
C SER A 49 8.17 -25.58 -5.64
N GLY A 50 7.06 -25.37 -6.36
CA GLY A 50 6.39 -26.43 -7.12
C GLY A 50 7.18 -26.91 -8.33
N ILE A 51 8.05 -26.05 -8.90
CA ILE A 51 8.93 -26.42 -10.02
C ILE A 51 10.08 -27.33 -9.55
N ALA A 52 10.51 -27.22 -8.29
CA ALA A 52 11.62 -27.98 -7.73
C ALA A 52 11.26 -29.44 -7.39
N GLU A 53 9.98 -29.81 -7.31
CA GLU A 53 9.55 -31.17 -6.94
C GLU A 53 9.51 -32.17 -8.11
N THR A 54 9.79 -31.75 -9.34
CA THR A 54 10.02 -32.68 -10.45
C THR A 54 11.51 -33.00 -10.52
N PRO A 55 11.97 -34.21 -10.10
CA PRO A 55 13.34 -34.62 -10.36
C PRO A 55 13.54 -34.62 -11.88
N PRO A 56 14.70 -34.19 -12.41
CA PRO A 56 15.00 -34.39 -13.82
C PRO A 56 14.87 -35.88 -14.11
N ALA A 57 14.01 -36.23 -15.06
CA ALA A 57 13.84 -37.63 -15.47
C ALA A 57 15.22 -38.17 -15.85
N GLU A 58 15.71 -39.19 -15.13
CA GLU A 58 16.90 -39.92 -15.50
C GLU A 58 16.68 -40.51 -16.90
N SER A 59 17.26 -39.85 -17.90
CA SER A 59 17.34 -40.36 -19.26
C SER A 59 18.24 -41.60 -19.23
N THR A 60 17.63 -42.76 -19.03
CA THR A 60 18.23 -44.06 -19.29
C THR A 60 17.95 -44.42 -20.74
N GLN A 61 18.89 -44.08 -21.64
CA GLN A 61 19.32 -44.93 -22.78
C GLN A 61 20.39 -44.25 -23.63
#